data_AF-A0A7Z7LCH3-F1
#
_entry.id   AF-A0A7Z7LCH3-F1
#
_cell.length_a   1.000
_cell.length_b   1.000
_cell.length_c   1.000
_cell.angle_alpha   90.00
_cell.angle_beta   90.00
_cell.angle_gamma   90.00
#
_symmetry.space_group_name_H-M   'P 1'
#
loop_
_entity.id
_entity.type
_entity.pdbx_description
1 polymer ?
#
loop_
_entity_poly.entity_id
_entity_poly.type
_entity_poly.pdbx_seq_one_letter_code
_entity_poly.pdbx_strand_id
1 'polypeptide(L)' 'MRKILIAILLLYVLFLLTSCLIKPVVLSLSIIPQSSGTFSGTGVYLKGEYVTITADATECFMFIGWYDRENDS' A
#
# COMPACT_ATOMS: atom_id res chain seq x y z
N MET A 1 11.12 9.88 -39.70
CA MET A 1 10.98 8.64 -38.90
C MET A 1 11.88 8.60 -37.66
N ARG A 2 13.17 8.99 -37.69
CA ARG A 2 14.07 9.03 -36.50
C ARG A 2 13.62 9.96 -35.35
N LYS A 3 13.01 11.11 -35.66
CA LYS A 3 12.55 12.09 -34.65
C LYS A 3 11.35 11.60 -33.81
N ILE A 4 10.47 10.79 -34.41
CA ILE A 4 9.28 10.22 -33.74
C ILE A 4 9.71 9.16 -32.72
N LEU A 5 10.68 8.31 -33.09
CA LEU A 5 11.23 7.30 -32.17
C LEU A 5 11.90 7.94 -30.94
N ILE A 6 12.65 9.02 -31.14
CA ILE A 6 13.28 9.76 -30.04
C ILE A 6 12.23 10.40 -29.13
N ALA A 7 11.17 10.99 -29.69
CA ALA A 7 10.09 11.56 -28.90
C ALA A 7 9.35 10.50 -28.06
N ILE A 8 9.08 9.32 -28.62
CA ILE A 8 8.45 8.20 -27.91
C ILE A 8 9.37 7.68 -26.80
N LEU A 9 10.67 7.53 -27.08
CA LEU A 9 11.66 7.12 -26.08
C LEU A 9 11.75 8.14 -24.94
N LEU A 10 11.76 9.44 -25.25
CA LEU A 10 11.78 10.51 -24.26
C LEU A 10 10.50 10.55 -23.41
N LEU A 11 9.33 10.36 -24.03
CA LEU A 11 8.05 10.27 -23.31
C LEU A 11 8.00 9.04 -22.39
N TYR A 12 8.51 7.90 -22.84
CA TYR A 12 8.59 6.68 -22.03
C TYR A 12 9.57 6.82 -20.86
N VAL A 13 10.76 7.39 -21.10
CA VAL A 13 11.75 7.70 -20.05
C VAL A 13 11.19 8.71 -19.05
N LEU A 14 10.49 9.74 -19.51
CA LEU A 14 9.84 10.72 -18.64
C LEU A 14 8.73 10.08 -17.79
N PHE A 15 7.91 9.21 -18.38
CA PHE A 15 6.87 8.47 -17.66
C PHE A 15 7.47 7.50 -16.61
N LEU A 16 8.56 6.81 -16.95
CA LEU A 16 9.31 5.98 -15.99
C LEU A 16 9.93 6.81 -14.85
N LEU A 17 10.49 7.98 -15.16
CA LEU A 17 11.03 8.91 -14.17
C LEU A 17 9.95 9.43 -13.22
N THR A 18 8.74 9.70 -13.71
CA THR A 18 7.62 10.19 -12.87
C THR A 18 7.16 9.15 -11.85
N SER A 19 7.12 7.87 -12.20
CA SER A 19 6.74 6.80 -11.27
C SER A 19 7.74 6.63 -10.11
N CYS A 20 9.01 6.99 -10.32
CA CYS A 20 10.06 6.94 -9.30
C CYS A 20 9.93 8.07 -8.26
N LEU A 21 9.22 9.16 -8.59
CA LEU A 21 9.13 10.35 -7.75
C LEU A 21 8.01 10.29 -6.68
N ILE A 22 7.14 9.28 -6.75
CA ILE A 22 6.03 9.14 -5.81
C ILE A 22 6.56 8.53 -4.51
N LYS A 23 6.35 9.23 -3.38
CA LYS A 23 6.84 8.76 -2.08
C LYS A 23 6.04 7.53 -1.63
N PRO A 24 6.70 6.37 -1.43
CA PRO A 24 6.02 5.19 -0.89
C PRO A 24 5.67 5.39 0.59
N VAL A 25 4.59 4.76 1.03
CA VAL A 25 4.10 4.71 2.41
C VAL A 25 3.98 3.24 2.81
N VAL A 26 4.41 2.90 4.02
CA VAL A 26 4.31 1.54 4.56
C VAL A 26 3.02 1.43 5.38
N LEU A 27 2.12 0.52 5.00
CA LEU A 27 0.95 0.17 5.77
C LEU A 27 1.26 -1.05 6.65
N SER A 28 1.29 -0.83 7.96
CA SER A 28 1.56 -1.86 8.97
C SER A 28 0.33 -2.12 9.81
N LEU A 29 -0.08 -3.39 9.91
CA LEU A 29 -1.18 -3.82 10.77
C LEU A 29 -0.66 -4.70 11.91
N SER A 30 -1.38 -4.71 13.03
CA SER A 30 -1.09 -5.57 14.17
C SER A 30 -2.38 -6.12 14.76
N ILE A 31 -2.31 -7.33 15.32
CA ILE A 31 -3.46 -8.02 15.91
C ILE A 31 -3.32 -8.12 17.43
N ILE A 32 -4.40 -7.84 18.14
CA ILE A 32 -4.49 -7.91 19.60
C ILE A 32 -5.82 -8.58 19.97
N PRO A 33 -5.83 -9.70 20.73
CA PRO A 33 -4.67 -10.45 21.22
C PRO A 33 -3.90 -11.17 20.09
N GLN A 34 -2.64 -11.53 20.34
CA GLN A 34 -1.84 -12.28 19.36
C GLN A 34 -2.50 -13.61 19.00
N SER A 35 -2.36 -14.02 17.74
CA SER A 35 -2.94 -15.26 17.20
C SER A 35 -4.47 -15.35 17.26
N SER A 36 -5.17 -14.23 17.44
CA SER A 36 -6.65 -14.19 17.44
C SER A 36 -7.28 -14.18 16.04
N GLY A 37 -6.46 -14.17 15.00
CA GLY A 37 -6.88 -14.06 13.62
C GLY A 37 -5.72 -13.80 12.66
N THR A 38 -6.08 -13.59 11.40
CA THR A 38 -5.17 -13.21 10.33
C THR A 38 -5.64 -11.89 9.70
N PHE A 39 -4.73 -11.18 9.03
CA PHE A 39 -5.08 -9.98 8.27
C PHE A 39 -4.33 -9.97 6.93
N SER A 40 -4.85 -9.23 5.96
CA SER A 40 -4.21 -9.02 4.66
C SER A 40 -4.24 -7.54 4.25
N GLY A 41 -3.44 -7.20 3.24
CA GLY A 41 -3.31 -5.82 2.75
C GLY A 41 -2.25 -4.98 3.48
N THR A 42 -1.31 -5.61 4.18
CA THR A 42 -0.06 -4.94 4.57
C THR A 42 0.89 -4.85 3.39
N GLY A 43 1.69 -3.79 3.35
CA GLY A 43 2.61 -3.60 2.23
C GLY A 43 3.10 -2.17 2.07
N VAL A 44 3.71 -1.93 0.92
CA VAL A 44 4.18 -0.62 0.48
C VAL A 44 3.24 -0.12 -0.60
N TYR A 45 2.69 1.07 -0.39
CA TYR A 45 1.71 1.69 -1.26
C TYR A 45 2.13 3.09 -1.65
N LEU A 46 1.55 3.61 -2.71
CA LEU A 46 1.76 5.00 -3.10
C LEU A 46 0.76 5.90 -2.35
N LYS A 47 1.20 7.12 -2.02
CA LYS A 47 0.29 8.10 -1.40
C LYS A 47 -0.92 8.36 -2.30
N GLY A 48 -2.12 8.22 -1.75
CA GLY A 48 -3.39 8.41 -2.47
C GLY A 48 -3.93 7.15 -3.15
N GLU A 49 -3.22 6.03 -3.06
CA GLU A 49 -3.71 4.73 -3.49
C GLU A 49 -4.80 4.23 -2.51
N TYR A 50 -5.87 3.65 -3.06
CA TYR A 50 -6.91 2.99 -2.27
C TYR A 50 -6.56 1.52 -2.12
N VAL A 51 -6.51 1.04 -0.88
CA VAL A 51 -6.14 -0.33 -0.53
C VAL A 51 -7.27 -0.97 0.25
N THR A 52 -7.61 -2.20 -0.12
CA THR A 52 -8.53 -3.04 0.66
C THR A 52 -7.74 -3.87 1.65
N ILE A 53 -8.06 -3.75 2.94
CA ILE A 53 -7.53 -4.59 4.01
C ILE A 53 -8.61 -5.55 4.51
N THR A 54 -8.20 -6.74 4.94
CA THR A 54 -9.11 -7.75 5.52
C THR A 54 -8.62 -8.22 6.88
N ALA A 55 -9.54 -8.63 7.74
CA ALA A 55 -9.27 -9.29 9.01
C ALA A 55 -10.20 -10.49 9.16
N ASP A 56 -9.63 -11.66 9.39
CA ASP A 56 -10.35 -12.91 9.60
C ASP A 56 -10.08 -13.37 11.03
N ALA A 57 -11.10 -13.34 11.88
CA ALA A 57 -10.99 -13.82 13.26
C ALA A 57 -10.95 -15.36 13.29
N THR A 58 -10.10 -15.91 14.15
CA THR A 58 -10.08 -17.36 14.45
C THR A 58 -11.25 -17.73 15.37
N GLU A 59 -11.54 -19.03 15.49
CA GLU A 59 -12.52 -19.54 16.44
C GLU A 59 -12.35 -18.93 17.84
N CYS A 60 -13.48 -18.68 18.51
CA CYS A 60 -13.57 -18.03 19.82
C CYS A 60 -13.13 -16.55 19.89
N PHE A 61 -12.79 -15.92 18.76
CA PHE A 61 -12.55 -14.48 18.66
C PHE A 61 -13.56 -13.79 17.75
N MET A 62 -13.66 -12.47 17.89
CA MET A 62 -14.48 -11.62 17.03
C MET A 62 -13.67 -10.43 16.55
N PHE A 63 -13.84 -10.08 15.27
CA PHE A 63 -13.32 -8.83 14.76
C PHE A 63 -14.19 -7.68 15.27
N ILE A 64 -13.61 -6.83 16.12
CA ILE A 64 -14.32 -5.70 16.72
C ILE A 64 -14.15 -4.42 15.90
N GLY A 65 -13.00 -4.25 15.24
CA GLY A 65 -12.73 -3.08 14.42
C GLY A 65 -11.25 -2.81 14.19
N TRP A 66 -10.99 -1.77 13.40
CA TRP A 66 -9.67 -1.21 13.20
C TRP A 66 -9.46 -0.05 14.18
N TYR A 67 -8.25 0.03 14.74
CA TYR A 67 -7.87 1.06 15.68
C TYR A 67 -6.53 1.65 15.24
N ASP A 68 -6.43 2.97 15.29
CA ASP A 68 -5.14 3.63 15.10
C ASP A 68 -4.22 3.23 16.25
N ARG A 69 -2.94 3.04 15.92
CA ARG A 69 -1.92 2.90 16.96
C ARG A 69 -1.78 4.28 17.59
N GLU A 70 -2.14 4.40 18.86
CA GLU A 70 -2.00 5.64 19.62
C GLU A 70 -0.55 6.15 19.45
N ASN A 71 -0.44 7.37 18.91
CA ASN A 71 0.77 8.14 18.61
C ASN A 71 1.33 8.09 17.17
N ASP A 72 0.72 8.90 16.29
CA ASP A 72 1.48 9.66 15.28
C ASP A 72 1.18 11.16 15.51
N SER A 73 2.05 11.81 16.30
CA SER A 73 2.18 13.27 16.37
C SER A 73 3.14 13.75 15.28
#